data_AF-A0A3N5JP18-F1
#
_entry.id   AF-A0A3N5JP18-F1
#
_cell.length_a   1.000
_cell.length_b   1.000
_cell.length_c   1.000
_cell.angle_alpha   90.00
_cell.angle_beta   90.00
_cell.angle_gamma   90.00
#
_symmetry.space_group_name_H-M   'P 1'
#
loop_
_entity.id
_entity.type
_entity.pdbx_description
1 polymer ?
#
loop_
_entity_poly.entity_id
_entity_poly.type
_entity_poly.pdbx_seq_one_letter_code
_entity_poly.pdbx_strand_id
1 'polypeptide(L)'
;ALGRGSGVLGTSDGRVIPLEVKFAVTHQGTTRTISPDPIVGSPFQADPEGRPIRQIAHAVTTEGPITAATIGGREVILVAVKERKALVGPSAKEAIRTTLEIPGNGEITALALDNRGEDLFVGTSAGEVVRVDLRERDQPKVGAPPRVTAPPGIAVSAMNFLIGDRTLVVGDASGGVGTWQVLQSSQGGHRRLVRMNTFAGHAGPVMAIEASRRDKGFLTADTSGTVRLHFGTSGETLLTVPSGLSDVRALTFAPKGDGLLLADGTGRTTQWTIRNAHPEATLRSLFGRVWYEGYNAPEYVWQSTGGTDDFEPKLSLTPLIYGTLKGTFYALLFAVPIALLSALYASQFMHPTLKGVVKPIVEIMAALPSVVLGFLAGLWLAPQVERIVPGLFLMPVVTGALILLAVYGWRFAPVAFRSRFRAGTEIGLLVPVVLLGAWFSFQLGWLFEHTFRANDYRGWLLSALGINYDQRNSLVVGLAMGFAVIPIIFTIAEDSLSNVPQHLSAGSLALGATPWQTALRVVLPTASPGIFSAIMIGFGRAVGETMIVLMATGNTPVMNWSIFNGFRALSANIAVELPEAPEGGTLFRVLFLAALLLFLMTFVVNTVAELVRLRLRRKFRYL
;
A
#
# COMPACT_ATOMS: atom_id res chain seq x y z
N ALA A 1 25.44 -21.69 -17.01
CA ALA A 1 24.46 -20.62 -16.67
C ALA A 1 23.61 -20.31 -17.89
N LEU A 2 22.28 -20.24 -17.76
CA LEU A 2 21.36 -19.87 -18.85
C LEU A 2 20.77 -18.48 -18.55
N GLY A 3 21.25 -17.46 -19.26
CA GLY A 3 20.58 -16.17 -19.37
C GLY A 3 19.33 -16.28 -20.25
N ARG A 4 18.72 -15.15 -20.65
CA ARG A 4 17.48 -15.06 -21.46
C ARG A 4 17.63 -15.64 -22.89
N GLY A 5 17.85 -16.95 -23.03
CA GLY A 5 18.02 -17.65 -24.32
C GLY A 5 19.48 -17.84 -24.74
N SER A 6 20.41 -17.13 -24.10
CA SER A 6 21.86 -17.31 -24.24
C SER A 6 22.45 -17.81 -22.92
N GLY A 7 23.22 -18.89 -22.98
CA GLY A 7 23.96 -19.46 -21.88
C GLY A 7 25.42 -19.66 -22.23
N VAL A 8 26.16 -20.17 -21.26
CA VAL A 8 27.57 -20.51 -21.41
C VAL A 8 27.87 -21.83 -20.71
N LEU A 9 28.78 -22.58 -21.31
CA LEU A 9 29.40 -23.78 -20.73
C LEU A 9 30.85 -23.47 -20.39
N GLY A 10 31.27 -23.80 -19.16
CA GLY A 10 32.67 -23.77 -18.77
C GLY A 10 33.28 -25.16 -18.92
N THR A 11 34.49 -25.24 -19.43
CA THR A 11 35.22 -26.49 -19.62
C THR A 11 36.31 -26.67 -18.55
N SER A 12 36.82 -27.90 -18.42
CA SER A 12 37.92 -28.24 -17.52
C SER A 12 39.28 -27.65 -17.96
N ASP A 13 39.40 -27.18 -19.21
CA ASP A 13 40.61 -26.55 -19.78
C ASP A 13 40.53 -25.01 -19.86
N GLY A 14 39.62 -24.39 -19.09
CA GLY A 14 39.55 -22.93 -18.95
C GLY A 14 38.86 -22.20 -20.10
N ARG A 15 38.16 -22.91 -20.99
CA ARG A 15 37.39 -22.31 -22.09
C ARG A 15 35.95 -22.07 -21.69
N VAL A 16 35.37 -21.04 -22.29
CA VAL A 16 33.95 -20.74 -22.21
C VAL A 16 33.35 -20.92 -23.60
N ILE A 17 32.28 -21.70 -23.68
CA ILE A 17 31.54 -21.97 -24.92
C ILE A 17 30.18 -21.29 -24.81
N PRO A 18 29.94 -20.21 -25.58
CA PRO A 18 28.61 -19.61 -25.70
C PRO A 18 27.62 -20.60 -26.30
N LEU A 19 26.42 -20.67 -25.74
CA LEU A 19 25.33 -21.51 -26.22
C LEU A 19 24.08 -20.64 -26.35
N GLU A 20 23.58 -20.44 -27.56
CA GLU A 20 22.32 -19.75 -27.80
C GLU A 20 21.27 -20.78 -28.21
N VAL A 21 20.10 -20.80 -27.58
CA VAL A 21 19.01 -21.69 -28.00
C VAL A 21 17.96 -20.84 -28.71
N LYS A 22 17.90 -20.98 -30.03
CA LYS A 22 16.82 -20.39 -30.83
C LYS A 22 15.66 -21.37 -30.91
N PHE A 23 14.46 -20.84 -31.12
CA PHE A 23 13.26 -21.66 -31.27
C PHE A 23 12.70 -21.45 -32.66
N ALA A 24 12.87 -22.45 -33.53
CA ALA A 24 12.30 -22.45 -34.86
C ALA A 24 10.82 -22.83 -34.78
N VAL A 25 9.96 -21.98 -35.35
CA VAL A 25 8.53 -22.26 -35.45
C VAL A 25 8.25 -22.84 -36.82
N THR A 26 7.82 -24.10 -36.86
CA THR A 26 7.38 -24.78 -38.08
C THR A 26 5.88 -25.07 -38.00
N HIS A 27 5.21 -25.08 -39.15
CA HIS A 27 3.79 -25.42 -39.24
C HIS A 27 3.67 -26.74 -40.00
N GLN A 28 3.13 -27.76 -39.34
CA GLN A 28 2.72 -28.99 -40.00
C GLN A 28 1.18 -28.98 -40.10
N GLY A 29 0.67 -28.56 -41.26
CA GLY A 29 -0.76 -28.31 -41.46
C GLY A 29 -1.27 -27.18 -40.57
N THR A 30 -2.24 -27.47 -39.69
CA THR A 30 -2.81 -26.51 -38.72
C THR A 30 -2.10 -26.51 -37.37
N THR A 31 -1.14 -27.42 -37.14
CA THR A 31 -0.45 -27.54 -35.85
C THR A 31 0.86 -26.76 -35.87
N ARG A 32 1.01 -25.82 -34.93
CA ARG A 32 2.25 -25.07 -34.70
C ARG A 32 3.21 -25.91 -33.86
N THR A 33 4.36 -26.25 -34.42
CA THR A 33 5.43 -26.97 -33.74
C THR A 33 6.58 -26.00 -33.45
N ILE A 34 7.12 -26.04 -32.23
CA ILE A 34 8.27 -25.21 -31.83
C ILE A 34 9.42 -26.17 -31.54
N SER A 35 10.46 -26.11 -32.37
CA SER A 35 11.66 -26.94 -32.22
C SER A 35 12.83 -26.09 -31.72
N PRO A 36 13.53 -26.49 -30.64
CA PRO A 36 14.74 -25.83 -30.21
C PRO A 36 15.89 -26.11 -31.21
N ASP A 37 16.64 -25.07 -31.53
CA ASP A 37 17.84 -25.09 -32.39
C ASP A 37 19.01 -24.51 -31.59
N PRO A 38 19.82 -25.36 -30.92
CA PRO A 38 20.95 -24.92 -30.13
C PRO A 38 22.12 -24.53 -31.03
N ILE A 39 22.46 -23.24 -31.03
CA ILE A 39 23.62 -22.68 -31.72
C ILE A 39 24.78 -22.62 -30.74
N VAL A 40 25.80 -23.43 -31.00
CA VAL A 40 27.05 -23.42 -30.23
C VAL A 40 27.99 -22.39 -30.83
N GLY A 41 28.34 -21.37 -30.05
CA GLY A 41 29.30 -20.34 -30.44
C GLY A 41 30.74 -20.83 -30.39
N SER A 42 31.66 -20.08 -31.01
CA SER A 42 33.09 -20.39 -30.95
C SER A 42 33.61 -20.30 -29.51
N PRO A 43 34.28 -21.35 -29.00
CA PRO A 43 34.92 -21.32 -27.70
C PRO A 43 35.95 -20.20 -27.60
N PHE A 44 35.99 -19.50 -26.48
CA PHE A 44 37.06 -18.55 -26.19
C PHE A 44 37.78 -18.93 -24.90
N GLN A 45 39.08 -18.67 -24.84
CA GLN A 45 39.90 -18.90 -23.64
C GLN A 45 39.56 -17.79 -22.63
N ALA A 46 38.91 -18.18 -21.53
CA ALA A 46 38.62 -17.26 -20.43
C ALA A 46 39.86 -17.11 -19.55
N ASP A 47 40.43 -18.22 -19.09
CA ASP A 47 41.68 -18.25 -18.33
C ASP A 47 42.90 -18.56 -19.23
N PRO A 48 43.86 -17.62 -19.39
CA PRO A 48 45.09 -17.87 -20.16
C PRO A 48 45.92 -19.06 -19.65
N GLU A 49 45.82 -19.40 -18.37
CA GLU A 49 46.58 -20.50 -17.74
C GLU A 49 45.89 -21.86 -17.87
N GLY A 50 44.67 -21.90 -18.42
CA GLY A 50 43.94 -23.15 -18.69
C GLY A 50 43.41 -23.88 -17.46
N ARG A 51 43.19 -23.18 -16.34
CA ARG A 51 42.63 -23.77 -15.11
C ARG A 51 41.14 -24.11 -15.28
N PRO A 52 40.64 -25.13 -14.56
CA PRO A 52 39.26 -25.59 -14.71
C PRO A 52 38.24 -24.56 -14.17
N ILE A 53 37.20 -24.30 -14.96
CA ILE A 53 36.08 -23.43 -14.54
C ILE A 53 35.10 -24.25 -13.69
N ARG A 54 35.01 -23.93 -12.40
CA ARG A 54 34.08 -24.62 -11.46
C ARG A 54 32.68 -24.00 -11.43
N GLN A 55 32.60 -22.68 -11.33
CA GLN A 55 31.36 -21.91 -11.32
C GLN A 55 31.42 -20.83 -12.40
N ILE A 56 30.28 -20.53 -13.01
CA ILE A 56 30.18 -19.55 -14.09
C ILE A 56 28.85 -18.79 -14.02
N ALA A 57 28.91 -17.47 -14.15
CA ALA A 57 27.78 -16.59 -14.30
C ALA A 57 27.95 -15.76 -15.59
N HIS A 58 26.85 -15.49 -16.29
CA HIS A 58 26.89 -14.83 -17.59
C HIS A 58 25.69 -13.93 -17.78
N ALA A 59 25.93 -12.72 -18.28
CA ALA A 59 24.92 -11.73 -18.60
C ALA A 59 25.20 -11.13 -19.98
N VAL A 60 24.15 -10.93 -20.77
CA VAL A 60 24.22 -10.23 -22.05
C VAL A 60 23.69 -8.81 -21.85
N THR A 61 24.59 -7.83 -21.87
CA THR A 61 24.27 -6.41 -21.65
C THR A 61 24.23 -5.64 -22.97
N THR A 62 23.76 -4.39 -22.94
CA THR A 62 23.76 -3.49 -24.12
C THR A 62 25.16 -3.14 -24.63
N GLU A 63 26.16 -3.14 -23.76
CA GLU A 63 27.57 -2.85 -24.13
C GLU A 63 28.34 -4.10 -24.58
N GLY A 64 27.71 -5.28 -24.47
CA GLY A 64 28.27 -6.59 -24.79
C GLY A 64 28.19 -7.59 -23.62
N PRO A 65 28.48 -8.87 -23.86
CA PRO A 65 28.39 -9.91 -22.84
C PRO A 65 29.47 -9.79 -21.77
N ILE A 66 29.10 -10.13 -20.54
CA ILE A 66 30.01 -10.28 -19.39
C ILE A 66 29.89 -11.71 -18.88
N THR A 67 31.04 -12.33 -18.64
CA THR A 67 31.15 -13.66 -18.04
C THR A 67 32.05 -13.58 -16.81
N ALA A 68 31.56 -14.07 -15.68
CA ALA A 68 32.32 -14.27 -14.46
C ALA A 68 32.54 -15.77 -14.25
N ALA A 69 33.77 -16.21 -14.03
CA ALA A 69 34.10 -17.62 -13.82
C ALA A 69 35.10 -17.79 -12.67
N THR A 70 34.97 -18.85 -11.88
CA THR A 70 35.94 -19.17 -10.83
C THR A 70 37.09 -20.00 -11.40
N ILE A 71 38.33 -19.57 -11.19
CA ILE A 71 39.55 -20.22 -11.69
C ILE A 71 40.45 -20.78 -10.57
N GLY A 72 40.13 -20.45 -9.31
CA GLY A 72 40.81 -20.94 -8.12
C GLY A 72 39.86 -20.94 -6.93
N GLY A 73 40.37 -21.26 -5.74
CA GLY A 73 39.57 -21.26 -4.52
C GLY A 73 38.98 -19.87 -4.21
N ARG A 74 39.68 -18.78 -4.56
CA ARG A 74 39.29 -17.40 -4.21
C ARG A 74 39.39 -16.40 -5.37
N GLU A 75 39.67 -16.89 -6.56
CA GLU A 75 39.89 -16.07 -7.74
C GLU A 75 38.72 -16.17 -8.72
N VAL A 76 38.19 -15.03 -9.13
CA VAL A 76 37.19 -14.88 -10.18
C VAL A 76 37.82 -14.17 -11.36
N ILE A 77 37.71 -14.76 -12.55
CA ILE A 77 38.02 -14.08 -13.80
C ILE A 77 36.76 -13.46 -14.39
N LEU A 78 36.85 -12.19 -14.72
CA LEU A 78 35.84 -11.45 -15.47
C LEU A 78 36.30 -11.29 -16.91
N VAL A 79 35.44 -11.70 -17.83
CA VAL A 79 35.63 -11.49 -19.27
C VAL A 79 34.48 -10.63 -19.75
N ALA A 80 34.76 -9.36 -20.03
CA ALA A 80 33.80 -8.42 -20.60
C ALA A 80 34.16 -8.15 -22.06
N VAL A 81 33.22 -8.38 -22.98
CA VAL A 81 33.43 -8.07 -24.40
C VAL A 81 32.82 -6.71 -24.68
N LYS A 82 33.64 -5.75 -25.10
CA LYS A 82 33.22 -4.42 -25.51
C LYS A 82 33.14 -4.36 -27.03
N GLU A 83 31.97 -4.00 -27.55
CA GLU A 83 31.82 -3.73 -28.99
C GLU A 83 32.16 -2.26 -29.27
N ARG A 84 33.30 -2.02 -29.94
CA ARG A 84 33.66 -0.68 -30.41
C ARG A 84 33.10 -0.48 -31.81
N LYS A 85 32.04 0.32 -31.91
CA LYS A 85 31.51 0.75 -33.22
C LYS A 85 32.53 1.66 -33.89
N ALA A 86 33.09 1.22 -35.02
CA ALA A 86 33.96 2.05 -35.84
C ALA A 86 33.12 3.09 -36.60
N LEU A 87 33.69 4.28 -36.82
CA LEU A 87 33.05 5.34 -37.61
C LEU A 87 32.88 4.93 -39.10
N VAL A 88 33.78 4.06 -39.59
CA VAL A 88 33.74 3.41 -40.91
C VAL A 88 34.39 2.02 -40.76
N GLY A 89 33.70 0.95 -41.19
CA GLY A 89 34.19 -0.44 -41.14
C GLY A 89 33.47 -1.35 -40.11
N PRO A 90 33.76 -2.66 -40.10
CA PRO A 90 33.15 -3.61 -39.16
C PRO A 90 33.53 -3.29 -37.71
N SER A 91 32.59 -3.53 -36.78
CA SER A 91 32.77 -3.28 -35.36
C SER A 91 33.87 -4.19 -34.79
N ALA A 92 34.82 -3.62 -34.04
CA ALA A 92 35.87 -4.40 -33.37
C ALA A 92 35.35 -4.90 -32.01
N LYS A 93 35.49 -6.19 -31.74
CA LYS A 93 35.19 -6.80 -30.43
C LYS A 93 36.48 -6.88 -29.63
N GLU A 94 36.54 -6.19 -28.52
CA GLU A 94 37.69 -6.23 -27.60
C GLU A 94 37.28 -6.91 -26.31
N ALA A 95 37.99 -7.98 -25.92
CA ALA A 95 37.72 -8.71 -24.69
C ALA A 95 38.65 -8.22 -23.58
N ILE A 96 38.07 -7.55 -22.59
CA ILE A 96 38.76 -7.11 -21.36
C ILE A 96 38.70 -8.28 -20.39
N ARG A 97 39.88 -8.68 -19.88
CA ARG A 97 40.02 -9.75 -18.89
C ARG A 97 40.58 -9.17 -17.61
N THR A 98 39.88 -9.39 -16.51
CA THR A 98 40.29 -8.91 -15.18
C THR A 98 40.19 -10.06 -14.20
N THR A 99 41.28 -10.38 -13.53
CA THR A 99 41.31 -11.37 -12.45
C THR A 99 41.13 -10.66 -11.12
N LEU A 100 40.18 -11.12 -10.32
CA LEU A 100 39.86 -10.57 -9.01
C LEU A 100 40.06 -11.60 -7.92
N GLU A 101 40.80 -11.23 -6.89
CA GLU A 101 40.87 -11.97 -5.65
C GLU A 101 39.75 -11.52 -4.71
N ILE A 102 38.93 -12.47 -4.26
CA ILE A 102 37.77 -12.19 -3.43
C ILE A 102 38.19 -12.17 -1.95
N PRO A 103 37.96 -11.06 -1.21
CA PRO A 103 38.25 -10.96 0.21
C PRO A 103 37.26 -11.80 1.03
N GLY A 104 37.65 -12.23 2.23
CA GLY A 104 36.83 -13.07 3.10
C GLY A 104 37.51 -14.37 3.53
N ASN A 105 36.75 -15.33 4.03
CA ASN A 105 37.23 -16.67 4.37
C ASN A 105 36.55 -17.75 3.51
N GLY A 106 37.26 -18.84 3.24
CA GLY A 106 36.74 -19.98 2.50
C GLY A 106 36.91 -19.90 0.97
N GLU A 107 36.51 -20.96 0.29
CA GLU A 107 36.51 -21.06 -1.17
C GLU A 107 35.20 -20.50 -1.76
N ILE A 108 35.24 -20.06 -3.01
CA ILE A 108 34.06 -19.62 -3.75
C ILE A 108 33.19 -20.82 -4.10
N THR A 109 31.94 -20.77 -3.69
CA THR A 109 30.96 -21.85 -3.87
C THR A 109 29.83 -21.49 -4.81
N ALA A 110 29.47 -20.20 -4.93
CA ALA A 110 28.39 -19.72 -5.79
C ALA A 110 28.69 -18.35 -6.41
N LEU A 111 28.17 -18.12 -7.61
CA LEU A 111 28.23 -16.84 -8.32
C LEU A 111 26.83 -16.43 -8.80
N ALA A 112 26.48 -15.16 -8.65
CA ALA A 112 25.26 -14.58 -9.22
C ALA A 112 25.58 -13.21 -9.85
N LEU A 113 25.33 -13.05 -11.13
CA LEU A 113 25.54 -11.82 -11.89
C LEU A 113 24.18 -11.26 -12.31
N ASP A 114 23.96 -9.97 -12.12
CA ASP A 114 22.74 -9.30 -12.56
C ASP A 114 22.70 -9.20 -14.10
N ASN A 115 21.51 -9.05 -14.69
CA ASN A 115 21.39 -8.98 -16.15
C ASN A 115 21.93 -7.67 -16.72
N ARG A 116 22.09 -6.63 -15.89
CA ARG A 116 22.69 -5.35 -16.31
C ARG A 116 24.22 -5.41 -16.34
N GLY A 117 24.82 -6.41 -15.69
CA GLY A 117 26.27 -6.52 -15.54
C GLY A 117 26.86 -5.44 -14.65
N GLU A 118 26.07 -4.86 -13.74
CA GLU A 118 26.51 -3.85 -12.77
C GLU A 118 26.96 -4.48 -11.45
N ASP A 119 26.43 -5.64 -11.08
CA ASP A 119 26.62 -6.23 -9.76
C ASP A 119 26.85 -7.74 -9.84
N LEU A 120 28.00 -8.18 -9.34
CA LEU A 120 28.33 -9.60 -9.15
C LEU A 120 28.34 -9.93 -7.66
N PHE A 121 27.64 -10.98 -7.27
CA PHE A 121 27.65 -11.53 -5.92
C PHE A 121 28.39 -12.85 -5.90
N VAL A 122 29.32 -12.99 -4.95
CA VAL A 122 30.18 -14.16 -4.77
C VAL A 122 29.92 -14.75 -3.39
N GLY A 123 29.45 -15.99 -3.34
CA GLY A 123 29.20 -16.74 -2.11
C GLY A 123 30.40 -17.61 -1.74
N THR A 124 30.73 -17.69 -0.45
CA THR A 124 31.88 -18.45 0.04
C THR A 124 31.47 -19.65 0.91
N SER A 125 32.41 -20.59 1.08
CA SER A 125 32.26 -21.73 1.99
C SER A 125 32.21 -21.35 3.47
N ALA A 126 32.62 -20.12 3.83
CA ALA A 126 32.47 -19.59 5.19
C ALA A 126 31.11 -18.90 5.44
N GLY A 127 30.24 -18.81 4.43
CA GLY A 127 28.91 -18.19 4.60
C GLY A 127 28.88 -16.68 4.36
N GLU A 128 29.89 -16.15 3.69
CA GLU A 128 29.99 -14.74 3.33
C GLU A 128 29.49 -14.54 1.89
N VAL A 129 28.87 -13.39 1.63
CA VAL A 129 28.52 -12.99 0.26
C VAL A 129 29.17 -11.66 -0.04
N VAL A 130 30.10 -11.66 -0.98
CA VAL A 130 30.85 -10.47 -1.41
C VAL A 130 30.17 -9.86 -2.62
N ARG A 131 29.87 -8.56 -2.54
CA ARG A 131 29.40 -7.79 -3.70
C ARG A 131 30.60 -7.17 -4.41
N VAL A 132 30.68 -7.39 -5.71
CA VAL A 132 31.63 -6.74 -6.62
C VAL A 132 30.83 -5.79 -7.51
N ASP A 133 31.14 -4.51 -7.41
CA ASP A 133 30.53 -3.46 -8.23
C ASP A 133 31.27 -3.40 -9.58
N LEU A 134 30.54 -3.68 -10.66
CA LEU A 134 31.04 -3.81 -12.03
C LEU A 134 30.63 -2.64 -12.93
N ARG A 135 30.10 -1.54 -12.37
CA ARG A 135 29.73 -0.34 -13.13
C ARG A 135 30.92 0.25 -13.90
N GLU A 136 32.09 0.23 -13.27
CA GLU A 136 33.38 0.52 -13.91
C GLU A 136 34.08 -0.82 -14.23
N ARG A 137 33.83 -1.36 -15.43
CA ARG A 137 34.26 -2.73 -15.81
C ARG A 137 35.78 -2.93 -15.81
N ASP A 138 36.52 -1.86 -16.02
CA ASP A 138 37.98 -1.79 -15.99
C ASP A 138 38.55 -1.72 -14.57
N GLN A 139 37.77 -1.19 -13.62
CA GLN A 139 38.15 -1.05 -12.21
C GLN A 139 37.04 -1.56 -11.28
N PRO A 140 36.76 -2.87 -11.30
CA PRO A 140 35.72 -3.46 -10.46
C PRO A 140 36.04 -3.22 -8.98
N LYS A 141 35.05 -2.70 -8.24
CA LYS A 141 35.22 -2.37 -6.82
C LYS A 141 34.67 -3.51 -5.97
N VAL A 142 35.56 -4.19 -5.25
CA VAL A 142 35.17 -5.28 -4.36
C VAL A 142 34.75 -4.72 -3.00
N GLY A 143 33.51 -4.97 -2.60
CA GLY A 143 32.97 -4.57 -1.31
C GLY A 143 33.49 -5.44 -0.17
N ALA A 144 33.23 -5.01 1.07
CA ALA A 144 33.45 -5.85 2.25
C ALA A 144 32.54 -7.10 2.20
N PRO A 145 32.94 -8.24 2.81
CA PRO A 145 32.15 -9.47 2.88
C PRO A 145 31.14 -9.45 4.05
N PRO A 146 29.86 -9.02 3.86
CA PRO A 146 28.86 -9.28 4.88
C PRO A 146 28.64 -10.78 5.05
N ARG A 147 28.41 -11.21 6.30
CA ARG A 147 27.95 -12.57 6.60
C ARG A 147 26.46 -12.68 6.32
N VAL A 148 26.08 -13.71 5.57
CA VAL A 148 24.73 -13.84 4.99
C VAL A 148 24.06 -15.15 5.39
N THR A 149 24.82 -16.18 5.81
CA THR A 149 24.23 -17.41 6.33
C THR A 149 23.93 -17.33 7.82
N ALA A 150 22.87 -18.02 8.24
CA ALA A 150 22.48 -18.13 9.64
C ALA A 150 22.06 -19.58 9.91
N PRO A 151 22.80 -20.36 10.71
CA PRO A 151 24.01 -20.00 11.51
C PRO A 151 25.25 -19.52 10.71
N PRO A 152 26.13 -18.70 11.34
CA PRO A 152 27.38 -18.25 10.72
C PRO A 152 28.37 -19.41 10.51
N GLY A 153 29.12 -19.38 9.42
CA GLY A 153 30.10 -20.42 9.07
C GLY A 153 29.57 -21.54 8.19
N ILE A 154 28.29 -21.48 7.78
CA ILE A 154 27.70 -22.44 6.84
C ILE A 154 27.93 -21.94 5.42
N ALA A 155 28.42 -22.81 4.54
CA ALA A 155 28.70 -22.50 3.14
C ALA A 155 27.44 -22.02 2.40
N VAL A 156 27.59 -20.97 1.59
CA VAL A 156 26.58 -20.60 0.59
C VAL A 156 26.60 -21.66 -0.51
N SER A 157 25.52 -22.39 -0.72
CA SER A 157 25.49 -23.50 -1.68
C SER A 157 24.94 -23.09 -3.05
N ALA A 158 24.00 -22.15 -3.08
CA ALA A 158 23.41 -21.65 -4.32
C ALA A 158 22.96 -20.19 -4.17
N MET A 159 23.03 -19.43 -5.26
CA MET A 159 22.54 -18.07 -5.33
C MET A 159 21.90 -17.79 -6.69
N ASN A 160 20.85 -16.98 -6.72
CA ASN A 160 20.26 -16.50 -7.96
C ASN A 160 19.48 -15.19 -7.72
N PHE A 161 19.26 -14.40 -8.76
CA PHE A 161 18.43 -13.19 -8.68
C PHE A 161 16.97 -13.49 -8.98
N LEU A 162 16.06 -12.80 -8.30
CA LEU A 162 14.68 -12.70 -8.75
C LEU A 162 14.56 -11.78 -9.96
N ILE A 163 13.45 -11.88 -10.70
CA ILE A 163 13.15 -10.98 -11.83
C ILE A 163 13.36 -9.51 -11.43
N GLY A 164 14.05 -8.75 -12.27
CA GLY A 164 14.40 -7.34 -12.01
C GLY A 164 15.73 -7.14 -11.29
N ASP A 165 16.41 -8.22 -10.87
CA ASP A 165 17.78 -8.26 -10.32
C ASP A 165 18.03 -7.38 -9.09
N ARG A 166 16.97 -7.00 -8.37
CA ARG A 166 17.05 -6.22 -7.13
C ARG A 166 17.17 -7.08 -5.88
N THR A 167 16.64 -8.30 -5.94
CA THR A 167 16.57 -9.23 -4.82
C THR A 167 17.41 -10.47 -5.13
N LEU A 168 18.41 -10.71 -4.29
CA LEU A 168 19.27 -11.90 -4.34
C LEU A 168 18.68 -12.99 -3.44
N VAL A 169 18.46 -14.17 -3.99
CA VAL A 169 18.12 -15.37 -3.22
C VAL A 169 19.41 -16.10 -2.87
N VAL A 170 19.55 -16.47 -1.61
CA VAL A 170 20.70 -17.19 -1.08
C VAL A 170 20.22 -18.47 -0.41
N GLY A 171 20.78 -19.60 -0.85
CA GLY A 171 20.62 -20.92 -0.24
C GLY A 171 21.92 -21.35 0.43
N ASP A 172 21.80 -22.03 1.56
CA ASP A 172 22.95 -22.52 2.32
C ASP A 172 23.03 -24.05 2.39
N ALA A 173 24.21 -24.54 2.78
CA ALA A 173 24.51 -25.97 2.88
C ALA A 173 23.74 -26.69 4.00
N SER A 174 23.08 -25.97 4.92
CA SER A 174 22.17 -26.55 5.93
C SER A 174 20.72 -26.62 5.46
N GLY A 175 20.42 -26.11 4.26
CA GLY A 175 19.08 -26.06 3.69
C GLY A 175 18.36 -24.73 3.89
N GLY A 176 18.95 -23.75 4.58
CA GLY A 176 18.35 -22.44 4.77
C GLY A 176 18.20 -21.67 3.45
N VAL A 177 17.10 -20.94 3.32
CA VAL A 177 16.79 -20.10 2.15
C VAL A 177 16.38 -18.71 2.63
N GLY A 178 16.98 -17.67 2.05
CA GLY A 178 16.66 -16.29 2.36
C GLY A 178 16.83 -15.36 1.18
N THR A 179 16.12 -14.23 1.20
CA THR A 179 16.28 -13.16 0.23
C THR A 179 17.02 -11.98 0.84
N TRP A 180 17.83 -11.33 0.02
CA TRP A 180 18.70 -10.23 0.40
C TRP A 180 18.63 -9.10 -0.62
N GLN A 181 18.71 -7.87 -0.14
CA GLN A 181 18.71 -6.68 -0.98
C GLN A 181 19.78 -5.70 -0.53
N VAL A 182 20.36 -4.99 -1.49
CA VAL A 182 21.28 -3.89 -1.23
C VAL A 182 20.46 -2.64 -0.93
N LEU A 183 20.51 -2.15 0.31
CA LEU A 183 19.85 -0.93 0.75
C LEU A 183 20.88 0.16 1.07
N GLN A 184 20.55 1.42 0.79
CA GLN A 184 21.36 2.56 1.22
C GLN A 184 21.14 2.83 2.72
N SER A 185 22.22 2.99 3.47
CA SER A 185 22.14 3.43 4.87
C SER A 185 21.50 4.81 4.98
N SER A 186 20.57 4.97 5.93
CA SER A 186 19.89 6.25 6.23
C SER A 186 20.82 7.32 6.79
N GLN A 187 22.02 6.96 7.26
CA GLN A 187 23.04 7.89 7.78
C GLN A 187 24.18 8.19 6.79
N GLY A 188 24.01 7.85 5.51
CA GLY A 188 24.93 8.23 4.44
C GLY A 188 26.03 7.21 4.15
N GLY A 189 26.35 7.07 2.86
CA GLY A 189 27.59 6.51 2.33
C GLY A 189 27.58 5.03 1.95
N HIS A 190 27.17 4.13 2.86
CA HIS A 190 27.39 2.69 2.64
C HIS A 190 26.13 1.94 2.24
N ARG A 191 26.18 1.28 1.08
CA ARG A 191 25.23 0.26 0.65
C ARG A 191 25.48 -1.00 1.49
N ARG A 192 24.46 -1.46 2.22
CA ARG A 192 24.55 -2.70 3.01
C ARG A 192 23.61 -3.76 2.44
N LEU A 193 24.05 -5.00 2.48
CA LEU A 193 23.20 -6.15 2.16
C LEU A 193 22.32 -6.45 3.39
N VAL A 194 21.00 -6.43 3.20
CA VAL A 194 19.99 -6.64 4.26
C VAL A 194 19.16 -7.86 3.92
N ARG A 195 18.92 -8.71 4.91
CA ARG A 195 18.02 -9.86 4.78
C ARG A 195 16.58 -9.38 4.81
N MET A 196 15.83 -9.73 3.78
CA MET A 196 14.44 -9.31 3.58
C MET A 196 13.49 -10.37 4.15
N ASN A 197 13.54 -11.59 3.61
CA ASN A 197 12.70 -12.71 4.03
C ASN A 197 13.53 -13.98 4.31
N THR A 198 12.97 -14.84 5.15
CA THR A 198 13.46 -16.20 5.41
C THR A 198 12.33 -17.16 5.08
N PHE A 199 12.65 -18.24 4.37
CA PHE A 199 11.68 -19.21 3.85
C PHE A 199 11.82 -20.56 4.58
N ALA A 200 10.89 -21.48 4.32
CA ALA A 200 11.00 -22.83 4.84
C ALA A 200 12.27 -23.51 4.30
N GLY A 201 13.16 -23.87 5.21
CA GLY A 201 14.46 -24.50 4.91
C GLY A 201 14.34 -25.98 4.56
N HIS A 202 15.25 -26.47 3.73
CA HIS A 202 15.40 -27.87 3.32
C HIS A 202 16.05 -28.72 4.39
N ALA A 203 15.91 -30.05 4.28
CA ALA A 203 16.56 -30.98 5.19
C ALA A 203 18.05 -31.18 4.84
N GLY A 204 18.41 -30.92 3.59
CA GLY A 204 19.79 -30.97 3.09
C GLY A 204 20.22 -29.68 2.38
N PRO A 205 21.46 -29.65 1.87
CA PRO A 205 22.02 -28.51 1.15
C PRO A 205 21.13 -28.05 -0.02
N VAL A 206 20.95 -26.74 -0.15
CA VAL A 206 20.21 -26.17 -1.30
C VAL A 206 21.09 -26.27 -2.54
N MET A 207 20.75 -27.14 -3.48
CA MET A 207 21.56 -27.41 -4.67
C MET A 207 21.28 -26.46 -5.83
N ALA A 208 20.02 -26.05 -5.98
CA ALA A 208 19.61 -25.22 -7.09
C ALA A 208 18.53 -24.23 -6.68
N ILE A 209 18.62 -23.02 -7.25
CA ILE A 209 17.64 -21.95 -7.08
C ILE A 209 17.33 -21.41 -8.47
N GLU A 210 16.05 -21.42 -8.85
CA GLU A 210 15.62 -20.87 -10.13
C GLU A 210 14.45 -19.91 -9.99
N ALA A 211 14.63 -18.70 -10.51
CA ALA A 211 13.63 -17.66 -10.48
C ALA A 211 12.66 -17.75 -11.67
N SER A 212 11.41 -17.38 -11.42
CA SER A 212 10.42 -17.16 -12.46
C SER A 212 10.83 -15.99 -13.34
N ARG A 213 10.52 -16.10 -14.64
CA ARG A 213 10.73 -15.02 -15.62
C ARG A 213 9.52 -14.11 -15.79
N ARG A 214 8.45 -14.35 -15.01
CA ARG A 214 7.17 -13.62 -15.11
C ARG A 214 6.77 -12.89 -13.84
N ASP A 215 7.20 -13.39 -12.68
CA ASP A 215 6.80 -12.89 -11.37
C ASP A 215 7.94 -13.07 -10.37
N LYS A 216 7.70 -12.67 -9.11
CA LYS A 216 8.68 -12.78 -8.02
C LYS A 216 8.72 -14.20 -7.40
N GLY A 217 8.16 -15.20 -8.07
CA GLY A 217 8.22 -16.60 -7.65
C GLY A 217 9.58 -17.24 -7.94
N PHE A 218 9.98 -18.20 -7.12
CA PHE A 218 11.21 -18.97 -7.35
C PHE A 218 11.14 -20.37 -6.76
N LEU A 219 11.87 -21.29 -7.36
CA LEU A 219 11.98 -22.68 -6.95
C LEU A 219 13.33 -22.92 -6.27
N THR A 220 13.33 -23.82 -5.29
CA THR A 220 14.55 -24.31 -4.63
C THR A 220 14.49 -25.82 -4.53
N ALA A 221 15.63 -26.49 -4.72
CA ALA A 221 15.74 -27.94 -4.59
C ALA A 221 16.92 -28.32 -3.69
N ASP A 222 16.75 -29.39 -2.91
CA ASP A 222 17.82 -29.99 -2.12
C ASP A 222 18.36 -31.29 -2.71
N THR A 223 19.45 -31.80 -2.12
CA THR A 223 20.07 -33.09 -2.51
C THR A 223 19.14 -34.29 -2.32
N SER A 224 18.16 -34.20 -1.42
CA SER A 224 17.18 -35.25 -1.14
C SER A 224 16.06 -35.34 -2.17
N GLY A 225 16.00 -34.37 -3.09
CA GLY A 225 14.97 -34.27 -4.11
C GLY A 225 13.70 -33.58 -3.65
N THR A 226 13.73 -32.85 -2.53
CA THR A 226 12.61 -32.00 -2.12
C THR A 226 12.67 -30.68 -2.89
N VAL A 227 11.57 -30.31 -3.55
CA VAL A 227 11.43 -29.03 -4.26
C VAL A 227 10.43 -28.15 -3.54
N ARG A 228 10.77 -26.88 -3.39
CA ARG A 228 9.86 -25.88 -2.83
C ARG A 228 9.68 -24.69 -3.75
N LEU A 229 8.42 -24.28 -3.90
CA LEU A 229 8.02 -23.05 -4.57
C LEU A 229 7.80 -21.96 -3.52
N HIS A 230 8.48 -20.84 -3.71
CA HIS A 230 8.44 -19.68 -2.84
C HIS A 230 7.99 -18.46 -3.61
N PHE A 231 7.49 -17.46 -2.89
CA PHE A 231 7.20 -16.15 -3.46
C PHE A 231 7.97 -15.06 -2.73
N GLY A 232 8.87 -14.38 -3.45
CA GLY A 232 9.87 -13.46 -2.89
C GLY A 232 9.26 -12.32 -2.09
N THR A 233 8.21 -11.71 -2.61
CA THR A 233 7.54 -10.54 -2.03
C THR A 233 6.84 -10.86 -0.72
N SER A 234 5.97 -11.89 -0.70
CA SER A 234 5.23 -12.27 0.52
C SER A 234 6.12 -12.97 1.56
N GLY A 235 7.27 -13.51 1.15
CA GLY A 235 8.14 -14.29 2.03
C GLY A 235 7.56 -15.66 2.38
N GLU A 236 6.60 -16.15 1.59
CA GLU A 236 5.88 -17.41 1.85
C GLU A 236 6.45 -18.56 1.00
N THR A 237 6.48 -19.74 1.58
CA THR A 237 6.69 -21.00 0.87
C THR A 237 5.32 -21.54 0.46
N LEU A 238 5.00 -21.46 -0.83
CA LEU A 238 3.68 -21.77 -1.38
C LEU A 238 3.44 -23.28 -1.54
N LEU A 239 4.48 -24.03 -1.90
CA LEU A 239 4.36 -25.46 -2.17
C LEU A 239 5.65 -26.19 -1.76
N THR A 240 5.51 -27.39 -1.22
CA THR A 240 6.61 -28.34 -1.01
C THR A 240 6.23 -29.67 -1.66
N VAL A 241 7.08 -30.18 -2.55
CA VAL A 241 6.84 -31.41 -3.32
C VAL A 241 8.06 -32.30 -3.26
N PRO A 242 7.93 -33.58 -2.84
CA PRO A 242 8.97 -34.57 -3.04
C PRO A 242 9.01 -34.96 -4.52
N SER A 243 10.17 -34.80 -5.18
CA SER A 243 10.30 -35.11 -6.60
C SER A 243 10.41 -36.61 -6.91
N GLY A 244 10.74 -37.43 -5.90
CA GLY A 244 11.04 -38.86 -6.08
C GLY A 244 12.40 -39.14 -6.72
N LEU A 245 13.20 -38.10 -6.99
CA LEU A 245 14.59 -38.21 -7.42
C LEU A 245 15.54 -38.08 -6.23
N SER A 246 16.72 -38.66 -6.34
CA SER A 246 17.84 -38.52 -5.39
C SER A 246 19.07 -37.98 -6.11
N ASP A 247 19.91 -37.17 -5.46
CA ASP A 247 21.06 -36.49 -6.11
C ASP A 247 20.62 -35.54 -7.24
N VAL A 248 19.69 -34.62 -6.93
CA VAL A 248 19.25 -33.58 -7.88
C VAL A 248 20.42 -32.65 -8.20
N ARG A 249 20.74 -32.52 -9.49
CA ARG A 249 21.84 -31.66 -9.98
C ARG A 249 21.38 -30.47 -10.80
N ALA A 250 20.19 -30.55 -11.38
CA ALA A 250 19.63 -29.47 -12.16
C ALA A 250 18.15 -29.30 -11.85
N LEU A 251 17.73 -28.05 -11.81
CA LEU A 251 16.38 -27.58 -11.67
C LEU A 251 16.20 -26.49 -12.72
N THR A 252 15.06 -26.49 -13.43
CA THR A 252 14.69 -25.37 -14.30
C THR A 252 13.22 -25.04 -14.11
N PHE A 253 12.92 -23.75 -14.04
CA PHE A 253 11.56 -23.22 -14.03
C PHE A 253 11.16 -22.91 -15.47
N ALA A 254 10.05 -23.47 -15.93
CA ALA A 254 9.49 -23.16 -17.24
C ALA A 254 9.37 -21.63 -17.42
N PRO A 255 9.75 -21.06 -18.59
CA PRO A 255 9.68 -19.62 -18.83
C PRO A 255 8.29 -19.00 -18.66
N LYS A 256 7.24 -19.82 -18.72
CA LYS A 256 5.85 -19.42 -18.47
C LYS A 256 5.42 -19.49 -17.01
N GLY A 257 6.27 -19.99 -16.11
CA GLY A 257 5.93 -20.18 -14.69
C GLY A 257 4.98 -21.35 -14.42
N ASP A 258 4.68 -22.17 -15.43
CA ASP A 258 3.65 -23.20 -15.42
C ASP A 258 4.20 -24.64 -15.30
N GLY A 259 5.49 -24.79 -15.02
CA GLY A 259 6.09 -26.10 -14.85
C GLY A 259 7.52 -26.04 -14.35
N LEU A 260 8.01 -27.17 -13.86
CA LEU A 260 9.41 -27.35 -13.47
C LEU A 260 9.93 -28.65 -14.08
N LEU A 261 11.23 -28.69 -14.33
CA LEU A 261 11.95 -29.89 -14.75
C LEU A 261 13.17 -30.07 -13.84
N LEU A 262 13.34 -31.30 -13.37
CA LEU A 262 14.45 -31.73 -12.52
C LEU A 262 15.27 -32.78 -13.26
N ALA A 263 16.57 -32.82 -12.97
CA ALA A 263 17.44 -33.90 -13.41
C ALA A 263 18.35 -34.36 -12.26
N ASP A 264 18.49 -35.68 -12.12
CA ASP A 264 19.43 -36.29 -11.19
C ASP A 264 20.82 -36.52 -11.81
N GLY A 265 21.79 -36.93 -10.99
CA GLY A 265 23.15 -37.25 -11.43
C GLY A 265 23.24 -38.43 -12.41
N THR A 266 22.20 -39.26 -12.53
CA THR A 266 22.12 -40.40 -13.46
C THR A 266 21.49 -40.03 -14.81
N GLY A 267 21.00 -38.79 -14.94
CA GLY A 267 20.32 -38.31 -16.13
C GLY A 267 18.82 -38.61 -16.19
N ARG A 268 18.22 -39.15 -15.12
CA ARG A 268 16.76 -39.27 -15.05
C ARG A 268 16.17 -37.89 -14.84
N THR A 269 15.13 -37.58 -15.61
CA THR A 269 14.41 -36.32 -15.50
C THR A 269 13.01 -36.53 -14.96
N THR A 270 12.49 -35.51 -14.29
CA THR A 270 11.09 -35.50 -13.85
C THR A 270 10.52 -34.11 -14.10
N GLN A 271 9.36 -34.07 -14.75
CA GLN A 271 8.66 -32.83 -15.09
C GLN A 271 7.36 -32.75 -14.31
N TRP A 272 7.07 -31.56 -13.79
CA TRP A 272 5.79 -31.26 -13.13
C TRP A 272 5.15 -30.03 -13.78
N THR A 273 3.83 -30.03 -13.86
CA THR A 273 3.04 -28.86 -14.26
C THR A 273 2.61 -28.11 -12.99
N ILE A 274 2.86 -26.81 -12.95
CA ILE A 274 2.48 -25.93 -11.84
C ILE A 274 1.27 -25.10 -12.29
N ARG A 275 0.21 -25.11 -11.48
CA ARG A 275 -0.94 -24.22 -11.67
C ARG A 275 -1.10 -23.33 -10.46
N ASN A 276 -0.50 -22.15 -10.53
CA ASN A 276 -0.67 -21.09 -9.55
C ASN A 276 -0.76 -19.75 -10.27
N ALA A 277 -1.97 -19.31 -10.59
CA ALA A 277 -2.19 -18.10 -11.38
C ALA A 277 -2.04 -16.80 -10.57
N HIS A 278 -2.04 -16.87 -9.23
CA HIS A 278 -2.09 -15.70 -8.36
C HIS A 278 -1.13 -15.84 -7.14
N PRO A 279 0.17 -16.14 -7.36
CA PRO A 279 1.13 -16.38 -6.28
C PRO A 279 1.34 -15.17 -5.34
N GLU A 280 1.07 -13.95 -5.82
CA GLU A 280 1.19 -12.70 -5.07
C GLU A 280 0.06 -12.45 -4.07
N ALA A 281 -1.06 -13.16 -4.18
CA ALA A 281 -2.22 -12.99 -3.31
C ALA A 281 -2.15 -13.95 -2.11
N THR A 282 -1.66 -13.46 -0.98
CA THR A 282 -1.56 -14.19 0.29
C THR A 282 -2.19 -13.37 1.41
N LEU A 283 -2.58 -14.00 2.53
CA LEU A 283 -3.09 -13.25 3.69
C LEU A 283 -2.08 -12.21 4.19
N ARG A 284 -0.79 -12.56 4.15
CA ARG A 284 0.30 -11.65 4.54
C ARG A 284 0.44 -10.47 3.57
N SER A 285 0.33 -10.67 2.25
CA SER A 285 0.41 -9.56 1.29
C SER A 285 -0.83 -8.66 1.29
N LEU A 286 -2.00 -9.21 1.61
CA LEU A 286 -3.25 -8.45 1.66
C LEU A 286 -3.43 -7.67 2.95
N PHE A 287 -3.03 -8.21 4.11
CA PHE A 287 -3.32 -7.60 5.41
C PHE A 287 -2.08 -7.32 6.28
N GLY A 288 -0.94 -7.97 5.98
CA GLY A 288 0.31 -7.83 6.71
C GLY A 288 1.23 -6.75 6.13
N ARG A 289 2.31 -6.46 6.86
CA ARG A 289 3.39 -5.61 6.35
C ARG A 289 4.29 -6.45 5.46
N VAL A 290 4.57 -5.92 4.27
CA VAL A 290 5.43 -6.58 3.29
C VAL A 290 6.65 -5.71 3.05
N TRP A 291 7.80 -6.34 2.95
CA TRP A 291 9.03 -5.65 2.62
C TRP A 291 9.23 -5.66 1.11
N TYR A 292 8.77 -4.59 0.46
CA TYR A 292 8.87 -4.42 -0.99
C TYR A 292 10.28 -4.01 -1.42
N GLU A 293 10.62 -4.27 -2.67
CA GLU A 293 11.94 -3.95 -3.20
C GLU A 293 12.24 -2.44 -3.16
N GLY A 294 13.37 -2.09 -2.55
CA GLY A 294 13.85 -0.71 -2.43
C GLY A 294 13.30 0.02 -1.21
N TYR A 295 12.43 -0.60 -0.42
CA TYR A 295 11.94 -0.04 0.84
C TYR A 295 12.95 -0.34 1.95
N ASN A 296 13.07 0.59 2.90
CA ASN A 296 13.97 0.42 4.04
C ASN A 296 13.37 -0.43 5.16
N ALA A 297 12.06 -0.65 5.15
CA ALA A 297 11.33 -1.42 6.14
C ALA A 297 10.05 -2.05 5.55
N PRO A 298 9.46 -3.05 6.22
CA PRO A 298 8.15 -3.60 5.86
C PRO A 298 7.02 -2.58 6.07
N GLU A 299 6.20 -2.37 5.05
CA GLU A 299 5.11 -1.37 5.05
C GLU A 299 3.79 -1.94 4.51
N TYR A 300 2.69 -1.23 4.77
CA TYR A 300 1.40 -1.48 4.14
C TYR A 300 1.27 -0.56 2.93
N VAL A 301 1.34 -1.12 1.73
CA VAL A 301 1.32 -0.32 0.50
C VAL A 301 0.28 -0.87 -0.47
N TRP A 302 -0.51 0.04 -1.02
CA TRP A 302 -1.38 -0.22 -2.17
C TRP A 302 -0.82 0.49 -3.40
N GLN A 303 -0.41 -0.28 -4.40
CA GLN A 303 0.05 0.16 -5.71
C GLN A 303 -0.17 -1.00 -6.69
N SER A 304 -1.21 -0.89 -7.51
CA SER A 304 -1.66 -1.96 -8.40
C SER A 304 -1.01 -1.94 -9.78
N THR A 305 -0.40 -0.82 -10.18
CA THR A 305 0.25 -0.65 -11.49
C THR A 305 1.67 -0.08 -11.37
N GLY A 306 2.50 -0.44 -12.34
CA GLY A 306 3.86 0.07 -12.49
C GLY A 306 4.24 0.21 -13.96
N GLY A 307 5.32 0.96 -14.21
CA GLY A 307 5.77 1.26 -15.57
C GLY A 307 6.74 0.25 -16.18
N THR A 308 6.96 -0.90 -15.55
CA THR A 308 7.96 -1.90 -15.97
C THR A 308 7.39 -3.32 -15.89
N ASP A 309 7.92 -4.23 -16.72
CA ASP A 309 7.47 -5.63 -16.77
C ASP A 309 7.86 -6.44 -15.52
N ASP A 310 8.87 -6.00 -14.78
CA ASP A 310 9.32 -6.60 -13.51
C ASP A 310 8.63 -5.99 -12.28
N PHE A 311 7.54 -5.26 -12.50
CA PHE A 311 6.80 -4.56 -11.46
C PHE A 311 6.35 -5.52 -10.35
N GLU A 312 6.60 -5.10 -9.11
CA GLU A 312 6.15 -5.79 -7.91
C GLU A 312 4.80 -5.22 -7.44
N PRO A 313 3.68 -5.95 -7.63
CA PRO A 313 2.36 -5.49 -7.24
C PRO A 313 2.23 -5.39 -5.72
N LYS A 314 1.69 -4.27 -5.24
CA LYS A 314 1.48 -4.00 -3.82
C LYS A 314 -0.01 -3.96 -3.56
N LEU A 315 -0.54 -5.02 -2.97
CA LEU A 315 -1.99 -5.27 -2.89
C LEU A 315 -2.53 -5.19 -1.46
N SER A 316 -1.87 -4.41 -0.57
CA SER A 316 -2.30 -4.32 0.82
C SER A 316 -3.64 -3.60 0.94
N LEU A 317 -4.66 -4.29 1.46
CA LEU A 317 -6.01 -3.76 1.70
C LEU A 317 -6.08 -2.94 3.00
N THR A 318 -5.10 -3.08 3.89
CA THR A 318 -5.05 -2.40 5.19
C THR A 318 -5.13 -0.87 5.09
N PRO A 319 -4.37 -0.18 4.21
CA PRO A 319 -4.49 1.27 4.05
C PRO A 319 -5.87 1.69 3.53
N LEU A 320 -6.53 0.85 2.73
CA LEU A 320 -7.86 1.13 2.16
C LEU A 320 -8.97 1.01 3.22
N ILE A 321 -8.89 -0.02 4.06
CA ILE A 321 -9.78 -0.20 5.22
C ILE A 321 -9.58 0.99 6.17
N TYR A 322 -8.32 1.30 6.47
CA TYR A 322 -7.96 2.43 7.31
C TYR A 322 -8.51 3.76 6.78
N GLY A 323 -8.36 4.03 5.48
CA GLY A 323 -8.90 5.23 4.85
C GLY A 323 -10.42 5.31 4.93
N THR A 324 -11.13 4.21 4.71
CA THR A 324 -12.60 4.14 4.84
C THR A 324 -13.06 4.54 6.25
N LEU A 325 -12.38 4.01 7.28
CA LEU A 325 -12.68 4.32 8.68
C LEU A 325 -12.31 5.77 9.03
N LYS A 326 -11.15 6.25 8.58
CA LYS A 326 -10.67 7.63 8.80
C LYS A 326 -11.66 8.65 8.23
N GLY A 327 -12.10 8.47 6.98
CA GLY A 327 -13.07 9.35 6.33
C GLY A 327 -14.41 9.38 7.06
N THR A 328 -14.93 8.20 7.38
CA THR A 328 -16.19 8.04 8.11
C THR A 328 -16.13 8.72 9.48
N PHE A 329 -15.04 8.53 10.21
CA PHE A 329 -14.83 9.13 11.52
C PHE A 329 -14.89 10.66 11.45
N TYR A 330 -14.13 11.28 10.55
CA TYR A 330 -14.10 12.74 10.43
C TYR A 330 -15.42 13.34 9.95
N ALA A 331 -16.14 12.65 9.06
CA ALA A 331 -17.45 13.10 8.64
C ALA A 331 -18.48 13.05 9.77
N LEU A 332 -18.48 11.98 10.58
CA LEU A 332 -19.40 11.86 11.70
C LEU A 332 -19.04 12.80 12.86
N LEU A 333 -17.75 13.05 13.08
CA LEU A 333 -17.29 14.04 14.05
C LEU A 333 -17.89 15.42 13.75
N PHE A 334 -18.03 15.77 12.47
CA PHE A 334 -18.69 17.01 12.05
C PHE A 334 -20.22 16.89 12.02
N ALA A 335 -20.77 15.83 11.42
CA ALA A 335 -22.20 15.71 11.16
C ALA A 335 -23.02 15.42 12.42
N VAL A 336 -22.55 14.55 13.31
CA VAL A 336 -23.34 14.07 14.46
C VAL A 336 -23.68 15.22 15.43
N PRO A 337 -22.72 16.04 15.90
CA PRO A 337 -23.05 17.13 16.82
C PRO A 337 -24.02 18.14 16.19
N ILE A 338 -23.77 18.52 14.94
CA ILE A 338 -24.58 19.51 14.23
C ILE A 338 -25.99 18.98 14.01
N ALA A 339 -26.14 17.76 13.49
CA ALA A 339 -27.43 17.17 13.18
C ALA A 339 -28.28 16.91 14.44
N LEU A 340 -27.68 16.35 15.50
CA LEU A 340 -28.41 16.03 16.72
C LEU A 340 -28.81 17.26 17.52
N LEU A 341 -27.92 18.25 17.67
CA LEU A 341 -28.25 19.49 18.36
C LEU A 341 -29.30 20.28 17.58
N SER A 342 -29.20 20.29 16.25
CA SER A 342 -30.22 20.92 15.39
C SER A 342 -31.57 20.20 15.50
N ALA A 343 -31.59 18.87 15.52
CA ALA A 343 -32.81 18.07 15.67
C ALA A 343 -33.47 18.26 17.05
N LEU A 344 -32.66 18.30 18.11
CA LEU A 344 -33.13 18.62 19.45
C LEU A 344 -33.73 20.02 19.52
N TYR A 345 -33.06 21.00 18.92
CA TYR A 345 -33.56 22.37 18.86
C TYR A 345 -34.86 22.48 18.06
N ALA A 346 -34.90 21.89 16.87
CA ALA A 346 -36.04 21.92 15.97
C ALA A 346 -37.29 21.22 16.56
N SER A 347 -37.10 20.15 17.33
CA SER A 347 -38.20 19.41 17.94
C SER A 347 -38.71 20.06 19.23
N GLN A 348 -37.84 20.61 20.09
CA GLN A 348 -38.21 21.02 21.44
C GLN A 348 -38.35 22.53 21.65
N PHE A 349 -37.64 23.36 20.88
CA PHE A 349 -37.51 24.80 21.16
C PHE A 349 -37.94 25.71 19.99
N MET A 350 -37.97 25.19 18.77
CA MET A 350 -38.26 25.98 17.57
C MET A 350 -39.75 26.29 17.41
N HIS A 351 -40.08 27.54 17.06
CA HIS A 351 -41.46 27.93 16.75
C HIS A 351 -41.99 27.17 15.51
N PRO A 352 -43.27 26.71 15.48
CA PRO A 352 -43.83 25.90 14.39
C PRO A 352 -43.64 26.48 12.98
N THR A 353 -43.76 27.80 12.83
CA THR A 353 -43.54 28.49 11.54
C THR A 353 -42.11 28.34 11.02
N LEU A 354 -41.10 28.44 11.90
CA LEU A 354 -39.70 28.25 11.51
C LEU A 354 -39.41 26.79 11.21
N LYS A 355 -39.97 25.88 12.01
CA LYS A 355 -39.87 24.44 11.78
C LYS A 355 -40.40 24.04 10.40
N GLY A 356 -41.53 24.64 9.97
CA GLY A 356 -42.10 24.44 8.65
C GLY A 356 -41.23 24.90 7.47
N VAL A 357 -40.15 25.66 7.73
CA VAL A 357 -39.17 26.09 6.71
C VAL A 357 -37.86 25.29 6.85
N VAL A 358 -37.34 25.16 8.08
CA VAL A 358 -36.04 24.51 8.33
C VAL A 358 -36.06 23.04 7.94
N LYS A 359 -37.10 22.28 8.31
CA LYS A 359 -37.16 20.84 8.04
C LYS A 359 -37.14 20.54 6.53
N PRO A 360 -38.00 21.16 5.69
CA PRO A 360 -37.91 20.98 4.23
C PRO A 360 -36.57 21.37 3.63
N ILE A 361 -35.92 22.46 4.09
CA ILE A 361 -34.59 22.87 3.57
C ILE A 361 -33.55 21.79 3.85
N VAL A 362 -33.55 21.23 5.06
CA VAL A 362 -32.61 20.15 5.43
C VAL A 362 -32.90 18.89 4.61
N GLU A 363 -34.17 18.55 4.38
CA GLU A 363 -34.54 17.41 3.53
C GLU A 363 -34.11 17.60 2.06
N ILE A 364 -34.29 18.81 1.51
CA ILE A 364 -33.81 19.16 0.15
C ILE A 364 -32.28 19.05 0.07
N MET A 365 -31.57 19.38 1.15
CA MET A 365 -30.11 19.25 1.22
C MET A 365 -29.65 17.80 1.02
N ALA A 366 -30.48 16.80 1.33
CA ALA A 366 -30.19 15.38 1.07
C ALA A 366 -30.27 14.99 -0.41
N ALA A 367 -30.99 15.76 -1.23
CA ALA A 367 -31.19 15.49 -2.65
C ALA A 367 -30.00 15.91 -3.52
N LEU A 368 -29.01 16.59 -2.96
CA LEU A 368 -27.83 17.05 -3.68
C LEU A 368 -26.98 15.85 -4.16
N PRO A 369 -26.65 15.74 -5.47
CA PRO A 369 -25.84 14.64 -5.98
C PRO A 369 -24.44 14.63 -5.35
N SER A 370 -24.02 13.47 -4.84
CA SER A 370 -22.71 13.32 -4.17
C SER A 370 -21.53 13.61 -5.09
N VAL A 371 -21.66 13.33 -6.40
CA VAL A 371 -20.63 13.67 -7.41
C VAL A 371 -20.41 15.18 -7.48
N VAL A 372 -21.49 15.97 -7.46
CA VAL A 372 -21.40 17.44 -7.51
C VAL A 372 -20.75 17.96 -6.23
N LEU A 373 -21.13 17.43 -5.06
CA LEU A 373 -20.50 17.78 -3.78
C LEU A 373 -19.02 17.40 -3.76
N GLY A 374 -18.65 16.23 -4.27
CA GLY A 374 -17.26 15.78 -4.35
C GLY A 374 -16.41 16.67 -5.26
N PHE A 375 -16.94 17.01 -6.44
CA PHE A 375 -16.29 17.93 -7.38
C PHE A 375 -16.08 19.31 -6.76
N LEU A 376 -17.12 19.90 -6.16
CA LEU A 376 -17.02 21.18 -5.45
C LEU A 376 -16.04 21.10 -4.27
N ALA A 377 -16.03 19.98 -3.54
CA ALA A 377 -15.13 19.77 -2.42
C ALA A 377 -13.66 19.75 -2.89
N GLY A 378 -13.34 19.01 -3.95
CA GLY A 378 -11.98 18.84 -4.44
C GLY A 378 -11.41 20.05 -5.19
N LEU A 379 -12.25 20.79 -5.94
CA LEU A 379 -11.78 21.90 -6.79
C LEU A 379 -11.98 23.28 -6.18
N TRP A 380 -13.02 23.48 -5.36
CA TRP A 380 -13.32 24.78 -4.77
C TRP A 380 -13.10 24.78 -3.26
N LEU A 381 -13.69 23.85 -2.50
CA LEU A 381 -13.59 23.86 -1.04
C LEU A 381 -12.16 23.63 -0.57
N ALA A 382 -11.45 22.64 -1.14
CA ALA A 382 -10.07 22.31 -0.79
C ALA A 382 -9.11 23.52 -0.84
N PRO A 383 -8.99 24.28 -1.96
CA PRO A 383 -8.18 25.50 -1.98
C PRO A 383 -8.69 26.61 -1.05
N GLN A 384 -9.99 26.72 -0.80
CA GLN A 384 -10.50 27.71 0.14
C GLN A 384 -10.13 27.36 1.59
N VAL A 385 -10.35 26.11 2.00
CA VAL A 385 -10.02 25.59 3.33
C VAL A 385 -8.54 25.79 3.60
N GLU A 386 -7.66 25.48 2.63
CA GLU A 386 -6.23 25.72 2.73
C GLU A 386 -5.85 27.17 3.06
N ARG A 387 -6.61 28.16 2.58
CA ARG A 387 -6.33 29.59 2.87
C ARG A 387 -6.82 30.03 4.25
N ILE A 388 -7.80 29.32 4.81
CA ILE A 388 -8.52 29.77 6.03
C ILE A 388 -8.33 28.83 7.22
N VAL A 389 -7.43 27.84 7.14
CA VAL A 389 -7.24 26.83 8.20
C VAL A 389 -7.11 27.46 9.60
N PRO A 390 -6.25 28.46 9.85
CA PRO A 390 -6.15 29.05 11.19
C PRO A 390 -7.46 29.67 11.66
N GLY A 391 -8.14 30.42 10.78
CA GLY A 391 -9.44 31.03 11.09
C GLY A 391 -10.56 30.00 11.31
N LEU A 392 -10.53 28.89 10.59
CA LEU A 392 -11.48 27.78 10.76
C LEU A 392 -11.39 27.16 12.15
N PHE A 393 -10.18 26.98 12.70
CA PHE A 393 -9.99 26.47 14.06
C PHE A 393 -10.37 27.49 15.15
N LEU A 394 -10.24 28.79 14.87
CA LEU A 394 -10.70 29.84 15.77
C LEU A 394 -12.22 30.00 15.76
N MET A 395 -12.90 29.56 14.69
CA MET A 395 -14.32 29.78 14.48
C MET A 395 -15.22 29.31 15.65
N PRO A 396 -15.10 28.08 16.18
CA PRO A 396 -15.94 27.64 17.29
C PRO A 396 -15.76 28.51 18.56
N VAL A 397 -14.53 28.95 18.83
CA VAL A 397 -14.18 29.74 20.03
C VAL A 397 -14.72 31.16 19.91
N VAL A 398 -14.40 31.84 18.80
CA VAL A 398 -14.81 33.23 18.54
C VAL A 398 -16.32 33.33 18.40
N THR A 399 -16.93 32.43 17.64
CA THR A 399 -18.39 32.40 17.47
C THR A 399 -19.09 32.09 18.79
N GLY A 400 -18.58 31.12 19.56
CA GLY A 400 -19.11 30.83 20.90
C GLY A 400 -19.05 32.03 21.83
N ALA A 401 -17.92 32.74 21.86
CA ALA A 401 -17.76 33.96 22.65
C ALA A 401 -18.75 35.06 22.20
N LEU A 402 -18.90 35.29 20.90
CA LEU A 402 -19.84 36.28 20.38
C LEU A 402 -21.30 35.92 20.65
N ILE A 403 -21.67 34.63 20.60
CA ILE A 403 -23.00 34.17 21.01
C ILE A 403 -23.23 34.49 22.49
N LEU A 404 -22.27 34.19 23.37
CA LEU A 404 -22.37 34.50 24.81
C LEU A 404 -22.50 36.00 25.05
N LEU A 405 -21.73 36.82 24.32
CA LEU A 405 -21.82 38.28 24.38
C LEU A 405 -23.15 38.80 23.86
N ALA A 406 -23.68 38.22 22.77
CA ALA A 406 -24.98 38.59 22.23
C ALA A 406 -26.12 38.22 23.20
N VAL A 407 -26.04 37.05 23.84
CA VAL A 407 -27.00 36.62 24.88
C VAL A 407 -26.90 37.52 26.11
N TYR A 408 -25.69 37.88 26.53
CA TYR A 408 -25.49 38.83 27.63
C TYR A 408 -26.02 40.23 27.29
N GLY A 409 -25.73 40.72 26.07
CA GLY A 409 -26.24 41.98 25.54
C GLY A 409 -27.77 42.00 25.44
N TRP A 410 -28.38 40.86 25.11
CA TRP A 410 -29.84 40.70 25.09
C TRP A 410 -30.48 41.05 26.43
N ARG A 411 -29.80 40.83 27.56
CA ARG A 411 -30.25 41.20 28.92
C ARG A 411 -30.39 42.72 29.13
N PHE A 412 -29.73 43.54 28.32
CA PHE A 412 -29.86 45.01 28.38
C PHE A 412 -30.84 45.58 27.35
N ALA A 413 -31.33 44.76 26.40
CA ALA A 413 -32.27 45.22 25.38
C ALA A 413 -33.61 45.71 26.00
N PRO A 414 -34.18 46.85 25.55
CA PRO A 414 -35.45 47.36 26.05
C PRO A 414 -36.59 46.36 25.88
N VAL A 415 -37.54 46.35 26.82
CA VAL A 415 -38.71 45.44 26.80
C VAL A 415 -39.52 45.59 25.50
N ALA A 416 -39.66 46.83 25.00
CA ALA A 416 -40.34 47.13 23.74
C ALA A 416 -39.70 46.46 22.50
N PHE A 417 -38.38 46.21 22.54
CA PHE A 417 -37.67 45.51 21.47
C PHE A 417 -37.79 43.99 21.63
N ARG A 418 -37.71 43.47 22.86
CA ARG A 418 -37.86 42.03 23.13
C ARG A 418 -39.26 41.51 22.81
N SER A 419 -40.30 42.29 23.10
CA SER A 419 -41.70 41.89 22.86
C SER A 419 -42.05 41.73 21.38
N ARG A 420 -41.20 42.18 20.46
CA ARG A 420 -41.37 42.01 19.00
C ARG A 420 -41.04 40.59 18.54
N PHE A 421 -40.29 39.82 19.32
CA PHE A 421 -39.88 38.45 18.99
C PHE A 421 -40.76 37.44 19.73
N ARG A 422 -41.27 36.45 18.99
CA ARG A 422 -42.05 35.34 19.57
C ARG A 422 -41.09 34.32 20.18
N ALA A 423 -41.52 33.65 21.25
CA ALA A 423 -40.77 32.55 21.84
C ALA A 423 -40.46 31.47 20.79
N GLY A 424 -39.19 31.09 20.66
CA GLY A 424 -38.68 30.11 19.69
C GLY A 424 -38.25 30.71 18.35
N THR A 425 -38.34 32.04 18.15
CA THR A 425 -37.85 32.74 16.95
C THR A 425 -36.50 33.44 17.15
N GLU A 426 -35.96 33.41 18.35
CA GLU A 426 -34.73 34.09 18.76
C GLU A 426 -33.49 33.57 18.02
N ILE A 427 -33.54 32.35 17.49
CA ILE A 427 -32.45 31.80 16.66
C ILE A 427 -32.15 32.68 15.43
N GLY A 428 -33.16 33.36 14.88
CA GLY A 428 -32.97 34.30 13.78
C GLY A 428 -32.07 35.48 14.15
N LEU A 429 -32.03 35.86 15.43
CA LEU A 429 -31.13 36.89 15.95
C LEU A 429 -29.69 36.40 16.12
N LEU A 430 -29.50 35.10 16.31
CA LEU A 430 -28.17 34.49 16.41
C LEU A 430 -27.52 34.30 15.03
N VAL A 431 -28.29 34.23 13.94
CA VAL A 431 -27.73 34.04 12.58
C VAL A 431 -26.73 35.16 12.22
N PRO A 432 -27.05 36.46 12.34
CA PRO A 432 -26.07 37.53 12.12
C PRO A 432 -24.85 37.43 13.03
N VAL A 433 -25.03 37.03 14.29
CA VAL A 433 -23.93 36.86 15.26
C VAL A 433 -22.98 35.75 14.84
N VAL A 434 -23.52 34.62 14.36
CA VAL A 434 -22.73 33.50 13.82
C VAL A 434 -21.96 33.93 12.57
N LEU A 435 -22.59 34.66 11.65
CA LEU A 435 -21.93 35.17 10.44
C LEU A 435 -20.82 36.17 10.77
N LEU A 436 -21.06 37.08 11.72
CA LEU A 436 -20.04 38.01 12.22
C LEU A 436 -18.90 37.27 12.93
N GLY A 437 -19.22 36.21 13.68
CA GLY A 437 -18.22 35.38 14.33
C GLY A 437 -17.33 34.64 13.35
N ALA A 438 -17.91 34.04 12.31
CA ALA A 438 -17.14 33.43 11.21
C ALA A 438 -16.23 34.47 10.54
N TRP A 439 -16.78 35.64 10.18
CA TRP A 439 -16.01 36.72 9.58
C TRP A 439 -14.85 37.18 10.47
N PHE A 440 -15.11 37.44 11.75
CA PHE A 440 -14.07 37.85 12.70
C PHE A 440 -13.01 36.77 12.91
N SER A 441 -13.40 35.49 12.89
CA SER A 441 -12.47 34.36 13.00
C SER A 441 -11.51 34.30 11.83
N PHE A 442 -11.98 34.58 10.61
CA PHE A 442 -11.12 34.63 9.43
C PHE A 442 -10.16 35.83 9.47
N GLN A 443 -10.62 36.99 9.96
CA GLN A 443 -9.74 38.16 10.16
C GLN A 443 -8.67 37.87 11.23
N LEU A 444 -9.05 37.25 12.34
CA LEU A 444 -8.11 36.83 13.39
C LEU A 444 -7.12 35.77 12.90
N GLY A 445 -7.57 34.83 12.07
CA GLY A 445 -6.71 33.82 11.45
C GLY A 445 -5.63 34.46 10.56
N TRP A 446 -6.04 35.43 9.73
CA TRP A 446 -5.12 36.20 8.91
C TRP A 446 -4.09 36.98 9.76
N LEU A 447 -4.55 37.62 10.84
CA LEU A 447 -3.68 38.33 11.79
C LEU A 447 -2.69 37.39 12.49
N PHE A 448 -3.15 36.20 12.89
CA PHE A 448 -2.31 35.18 13.53
C PHE A 448 -1.17 34.75 12.61
N GLU A 449 -1.46 34.50 11.33
CA GLU A 449 -0.48 34.09 10.33
C GLU A 449 0.61 35.15 10.09
N HIS A 450 0.21 36.43 10.05
CA HIS A 450 1.13 37.56 9.87
C HIS A 450 1.98 37.85 11.11
N THR A 451 1.39 37.72 12.31
CA THR A 451 2.04 38.17 13.55
C THR A 451 2.98 37.12 14.13
N PHE A 452 2.65 35.84 14.01
CA PHE A 452 3.40 34.80 14.73
C PHE A 452 4.50 34.11 13.91
N ARG A 453 4.35 33.84 12.59
CA ARG A 453 5.29 32.92 11.89
C ARG A 453 5.37 33.08 10.36
N ALA A 454 5.99 34.19 9.91
CA ALA A 454 6.59 34.34 8.57
C ALA A 454 5.70 34.02 7.34
N ASN A 455 4.37 34.24 7.42
CA ASN A 455 3.41 34.02 6.32
C ASN A 455 3.36 32.57 5.77
N ASP A 456 3.78 31.57 6.53
CA ASP A 456 3.63 30.17 6.11
C ASP A 456 3.32 29.23 7.28
N TYR A 457 2.03 29.12 7.62
CA TYR A 457 1.60 28.17 8.64
C TYR A 457 1.89 26.71 8.23
N ARG A 458 1.98 26.40 6.93
CA ARG A 458 2.27 25.04 6.44
C ARG A 458 3.74 24.69 6.71
N GLY A 459 4.66 25.60 6.42
CA GLY A 459 6.06 25.50 6.82
C GLY A 459 6.23 25.34 8.34
N TRP A 460 5.39 26.02 9.13
CA TRP A 460 5.36 25.79 10.57
C TRP A 460 4.84 24.40 10.97
N LEU A 461 3.73 23.93 10.40
CA LEU A 461 3.19 22.58 10.64
C LEU A 461 4.27 21.51 10.35
N LEU A 462 5.03 21.68 9.28
CA LEU A 462 6.12 20.77 8.93
C LEU A 462 7.30 20.87 9.90
N SER A 463 7.80 22.07 10.19
CA SER A 463 8.99 22.25 11.03
C SER A 463 8.76 21.94 12.51
N ALA A 464 7.58 22.26 13.05
CA ALA A 464 7.28 22.10 14.47
C ALA A 464 6.59 20.78 14.81
N LEU A 465 5.72 20.28 13.94
CA LEU A 465 4.93 19.07 14.18
C LEU A 465 5.28 17.92 13.23
N GLY A 466 6.09 18.14 12.20
CA GLY A 466 6.39 17.14 11.18
C GLY A 466 5.20 16.80 10.29
N ILE A 467 4.18 17.67 10.24
CA ILE A 467 2.92 17.38 9.52
C ILE A 467 2.90 18.12 8.18
N ASN A 468 2.80 17.36 7.09
CA ASN A 468 2.54 17.89 5.76
C ASN A 468 1.06 18.20 5.58
N TYR A 469 0.76 19.37 5.00
CA TYR A 469 -0.60 19.75 4.61
C TYR A 469 -0.84 19.42 3.14
N ASP A 470 -1.72 18.45 2.89
CA ASP A 470 -2.20 18.14 1.54
C ASP A 470 -3.43 19.00 1.27
N GLN A 471 -3.50 19.64 0.09
CA GLN A 471 -4.66 20.46 -0.29
C GLN A 471 -5.97 19.64 -0.25
N ARG A 472 -5.91 18.41 -0.74
CA ARG A 472 -6.99 17.42 -0.66
C ARG A 472 -6.72 16.51 0.54
N ASN A 473 -7.52 16.66 1.60
CA ASN A 473 -7.25 16.03 2.88
C ASN A 473 -8.52 15.59 3.61
N SER A 474 -8.32 15.01 4.79
CA SER A 474 -9.40 14.46 5.60
C SER A 474 -10.33 15.51 6.19
N LEU A 475 -9.84 16.73 6.44
CA LEU A 475 -10.67 17.86 6.90
C LEU A 475 -11.69 18.26 5.83
N VAL A 476 -11.24 18.44 4.58
CA VAL A 476 -12.12 18.78 3.44
C VAL A 476 -13.20 17.70 3.26
N VAL A 477 -12.79 16.43 3.35
CA VAL A 477 -13.72 15.30 3.24
C VAL A 477 -14.69 15.28 4.43
N GLY A 478 -14.22 15.50 5.65
CA GLY A 478 -15.08 15.58 6.84
C GLY A 478 -16.15 16.66 6.71
N LEU A 479 -15.81 17.83 6.16
CA LEU A 479 -16.76 18.92 5.89
C LEU A 479 -17.76 18.54 4.80
N ALA A 480 -17.29 18.08 3.64
CA ALA A 480 -18.15 17.79 2.49
C ALA A 480 -19.04 16.56 2.69
N MET A 481 -18.46 15.46 3.18
CA MET A 481 -19.19 14.25 3.53
C MET A 481 -20.10 14.51 4.73
N GLY A 482 -19.62 15.25 5.74
CA GLY A 482 -20.42 15.61 6.90
C GLY A 482 -21.66 16.40 6.50
N PHE A 483 -21.52 17.42 5.64
CA PHE A 483 -22.62 18.16 5.04
C PHE A 483 -23.66 17.23 4.38
N ALA A 484 -23.20 16.25 3.60
CA ALA A 484 -24.09 15.30 2.97
C ALA A 484 -24.79 14.35 3.98
N VAL A 485 -24.17 14.03 5.12
CA VAL A 485 -24.71 13.10 6.13
C VAL A 485 -25.69 13.79 7.07
N ILE A 486 -25.52 15.09 7.33
CA ILE A 486 -26.34 15.88 8.26
C ILE A 486 -27.85 15.70 8.04
N PRO A 487 -28.40 15.80 6.82
CA PRO A 487 -29.85 15.67 6.60
C PRO A 487 -30.42 14.36 7.11
N ILE A 488 -29.70 13.27 6.90
CA ILE A 488 -30.16 11.93 7.22
C ILE A 488 -30.22 11.74 8.73
N ILE A 489 -29.16 12.16 9.42
CA ILE A 489 -29.14 12.10 10.89
C ILE A 489 -30.19 13.04 11.46
N PHE A 490 -30.30 14.28 10.93
CA PHE A 490 -31.23 15.29 11.40
C PHE A 490 -32.69 14.83 11.27
N THR A 491 -33.13 14.43 10.08
CA THR A 491 -34.54 14.11 9.83
C THR A 491 -35.01 12.95 10.69
N ILE A 492 -34.20 11.87 10.77
CA ILE A 492 -34.57 10.68 11.57
C ILE A 492 -34.52 10.98 13.08
N ALA A 493 -33.52 11.75 13.53
CA ALA A 493 -33.44 12.15 14.94
C ALA A 493 -34.59 13.09 15.34
N GLU A 494 -34.94 14.04 14.48
CA GLU A 494 -36.02 15.01 14.69
C GLU A 494 -37.37 14.30 14.75
N ASP A 495 -37.65 13.37 13.83
CA ASP A 495 -38.85 12.54 13.86
C ASP A 495 -38.92 11.71 15.16
N SER A 496 -37.79 11.11 15.58
CA SER A 496 -37.76 10.35 16.83
C SER A 496 -38.01 11.21 18.06
N LEU A 497 -37.52 12.45 18.08
CA LEU A 497 -37.71 13.40 19.18
C LEU A 497 -39.13 13.95 19.22
N SER A 498 -39.71 14.24 18.05
CA SER A 498 -41.08 14.77 17.93
C SER A 498 -42.16 13.73 18.22
N ASN A 499 -41.85 12.44 18.06
CA ASN A 499 -42.77 11.33 18.37
C ASN A 499 -42.78 10.90 19.85
N VAL A 500 -42.02 11.55 20.72
CA VAL A 500 -42.09 11.29 22.16
C VAL A 500 -43.50 11.65 22.67
N PRO A 501 -44.19 10.76 23.41
CA PRO A 501 -45.54 11.02 23.87
C PRO A 501 -45.66 12.31 24.69
N GLN A 502 -46.59 13.18 24.29
CA GLN A 502 -46.75 14.52 24.90
C GLN A 502 -47.02 14.48 26.41
N HIS A 503 -47.67 13.43 26.91
CA HIS A 503 -47.96 13.28 28.33
C HIS A 503 -46.69 13.15 29.20
N LEU A 504 -45.60 12.58 28.66
CA LEU A 504 -44.32 12.52 29.37
C LEU A 504 -43.70 13.91 29.51
N SER A 505 -43.71 14.69 28.43
CA SER A 505 -43.20 16.07 28.43
C SER A 505 -44.06 16.98 29.30
N ALA A 506 -45.39 16.88 29.21
CA ALA A 506 -46.33 17.65 30.01
C ALA A 506 -46.21 17.32 31.51
N GLY A 507 -46.07 16.04 31.85
CA GLY A 507 -45.86 15.60 33.24
C GLY A 507 -44.57 16.16 33.85
N SER A 508 -43.48 16.16 33.09
CA SER A 508 -42.20 16.76 33.51
C SER A 508 -42.34 18.27 33.79
N LEU A 509 -42.98 19.00 32.88
CA LEU A 509 -43.22 20.44 33.04
C LEU A 509 -44.15 20.74 34.23
N ALA A 510 -45.17 19.91 34.46
CA ALA A 510 -46.09 20.05 35.60
C ALA A 510 -45.40 19.86 36.95
N LEU A 511 -44.31 19.08 37.00
CA LEU A 511 -43.46 18.92 38.19
C LEU A 511 -42.47 20.08 38.38
N GLY A 512 -42.58 21.15 37.59
CA GLY A 512 -41.73 22.34 37.68
C GLY A 512 -40.38 22.21 36.95
N ALA A 513 -40.19 21.19 36.13
CA ALA A 513 -38.98 21.07 35.32
C ALA A 513 -38.95 22.14 34.21
N THR A 514 -37.77 22.66 33.90
CA THR A 514 -37.59 23.60 32.78
C THR A 514 -37.66 22.87 31.43
N PRO A 515 -37.98 23.57 30.32
CA PRO A 515 -37.96 22.96 28.98
C PRO A 515 -36.63 22.28 28.63
N TRP A 516 -35.50 22.84 29.08
CA TRP A 516 -34.17 22.22 28.94
C TRP A 516 -34.02 20.94 29.76
N GLN A 517 -34.50 20.93 31.00
CA GLN A 517 -34.49 19.73 31.85
C GLN A 517 -35.40 18.63 31.27
N THR A 518 -36.60 18.98 30.80
CA THR A 518 -37.51 18.05 30.13
C THR A 518 -36.88 17.49 28.85
N ALA A 519 -36.27 18.33 28.02
CA ALA A 519 -35.60 17.89 26.79
C ALA A 519 -34.46 16.90 27.09
N LEU A 520 -33.59 17.20 28.06
CA LEU A 520 -32.42 16.35 28.36
C LEU A 520 -32.73 15.10 29.19
N ARG A 521 -33.70 15.17 30.11
CA ARG A 521 -33.95 14.09 31.08
C ARG A 521 -35.14 13.20 30.72
N VAL A 522 -36.04 13.66 29.87
CA VAL A 522 -37.24 12.91 29.47
C VAL A 522 -37.22 12.64 27.97
N VAL A 523 -37.19 13.68 27.14
CA VAL A 523 -37.33 13.51 25.69
C VAL A 523 -36.12 12.80 25.07
N LEU A 524 -34.91 13.26 25.36
CA LEU A 524 -33.68 12.70 24.77
C LEU A 524 -33.46 11.23 25.14
N PRO A 525 -33.63 10.79 26.41
CA PRO A 525 -33.54 9.38 26.77
C PRO A 525 -34.62 8.53 26.09
N THR A 526 -35.87 8.99 26.04
CA THR A 526 -36.98 8.27 25.40
C THR A 526 -36.79 8.14 23.89
N ALA A 527 -36.25 9.17 23.22
CA ALA A 527 -35.93 9.15 21.80
C ALA A 527 -34.59 8.47 21.45
N SER A 528 -33.79 8.09 22.44
CA SER A 528 -32.42 7.56 22.23
C SER A 528 -32.33 6.36 21.27
N PRO A 529 -33.29 5.40 21.21
CA PRO A 529 -33.21 4.32 20.22
C PRO A 529 -33.33 4.82 18.78
N GLY A 530 -34.16 5.83 18.52
CA GLY A 530 -34.31 6.42 17.18
C GLY A 530 -33.13 7.31 16.80
N ILE A 531 -32.61 8.11 17.75
CA ILE A 531 -31.38 8.90 17.56
C ILE A 531 -30.19 8.00 17.22
N PHE A 532 -30.02 6.90 17.95
CA PHE A 532 -28.96 5.93 17.66
C PHE A 532 -29.13 5.35 16.26
N SER A 533 -30.36 5.01 15.86
CA SER A 533 -30.66 4.54 14.50
C SER A 533 -30.28 5.58 13.43
N ALA A 534 -30.56 6.86 13.68
CA ALA A 534 -30.22 7.96 12.79
C ALA A 534 -28.71 8.07 12.56
N ILE A 535 -27.92 8.04 13.64
CA ILE A 535 -26.45 8.09 13.57
C ILE A 535 -25.91 6.89 12.79
N MET A 536 -26.47 5.69 13.02
CA MET A 536 -26.02 4.47 12.35
C MET A 536 -26.33 4.45 10.85
N ILE A 537 -27.50 4.94 10.44
CA ILE A 537 -27.82 5.10 9.01
C ILE A 537 -26.87 6.12 8.37
N GLY A 538 -26.57 7.23 9.07
CA GLY A 538 -25.56 8.20 8.66
C GLY A 538 -24.15 7.59 8.51
N PHE A 539 -23.74 6.76 9.47
CA PHE A 539 -22.47 6.01 9.43
C PHE A 539 -22.42 5.08 8.21
N GLY A 540 -23.46 4.27 7.99
CA GLY A 540 -23.50 3.33 6.87
C GLY A 540 -23.36 4.03 5.52
N ARG A 541 -24.00 5.19 5.36
CA ARG A 541 -23.84 6.01 4.16
C ARG A 541 -22.44 6.61 4.04
N ALA A 542 -21.84 7.08 5.12
CA ALA A 542 -20.48 7.62 5.11
C ALA A 542 -19.45 6.55 4.72
N VAL A 543 -19.58 5.33 5.25
CA VAL A 543 -18.69 4.21 4.87
C VAL A 543 -18.78 3.88 3.38
N GLY A 544 -19.98 3.91 2.82
CA GLY A 544 -20.23 3.60 1.41
C GLY A 544 -20.03 4.77 0.45
N GLU A 545 -19.66 5.96 0.93
CA GLU A 545 -19.49 7.12 0.07
C GLU A 545 -18.26 6.94 -0.82
N THR A 546 -18.50 7.06 -2.12
CA THR A 546 -17.49 6.82 -3.15
C THR A 546 -17.02 8.12 -3.79
N MET A 547 -17.95 9.02 -4.09
CA MET A 547 -17.69 10.12 -5.02
C MET A 547 -17.09 11.34 -4.33
N ILE A 548 -17.59 11.68 -3.14
CA ILE A 548 -16.97 12.74 -2.33
C ILE A 548 -15.54 12.33 -1.97
N VAL A 549 -15.35 11.08 -1.55
CA VAL A 549 -14.05 10.56 -1.13
C VAL A 549 -13.07 10.53 -2.29
N LEU A 550 -13.46 10.01 -3.46
CA LEU A 550 -12.62 9.96 -4.65
C LEU A 550 -12.11 11.35 -5.05
N MET A 551 -12.97 12.37 -5.02
CA MET A 551 -12.64 13.70 -5.52
C MET A 551 -11.91 14.58 -4.49
N ALA A 552 -12.19 14.41 -3.19
CA ALA A 552 -11.71 15.32 -2.14
C ALA A 552 -10.52 14.81 -1.31
N THR A 553 -10.19 13.51 -1.35
CA THR A 553 -9.11 12.93 -0.53
C THR A 553 -7.71 12.96 -1.16
N GLY A 554 -7.62 13.20 -2.47
CA GLY A 554 -6.36 13.03 -3.21
C GLY A 554 -6.00 11.57 -3.52
N ASN A 555 -6.80 10.59 -3.06
CA ASN A 555 -6.66 9.17 -3.37
C ASN A 555 -5.30 8.54 -2.97
N THR A 556 -4.66 9.07 -1.92
CA THR A 556 -3.34 8.61 -1.45
C THR A 556 -3.48 7.59 -0.32
N PRO A 557 -2.99 6.34 -0.44
CA PRO A 557 -3.17 5.28 0.57
C PRO A 557 -2.22 5.43 1.78
N VAL A 558 -2.27 6.58 2.46
CA VAL A 558 -1.42 6.89 3.62
C VAL A 558 -2.13 6.57 4.92
N MET A 559 -1.46 5.84 5.82
CA MET A 559 -1.99 5.43 7.13
C MET A 559 -1.59 6.40 8.26
N ASN A 560 -1.99 7.66 8.15
CA ASN A 560 -1.77 8.68 9.19
C ASN A 560 -3.12 9.24 9.66
N TRP A 561 -3.32 9.41 10.98
CA TRP A 561 -4.54 9.99 11.56
C TRP A 561 -4.64 11.52 11.37
N SER A 562 -3.56 12.19 10.98
CA SER A 562 -3.56 13.62 10.66
C SER A 562 -4.74 14.02 9.78
N ILE A 563 -5.47 15.04 10.22
CA ILE A 563 -6.58 15.66 9.48
C ILE A 563 -6.13 16.34 8.19
N PHE A 564 -4.84 16.70 8.10
CA PHE A 564 -4.25 17.43 6.98
C PHE A 564 -3.72 16.53 5.87
N ASN A 565 -3.77 15.21 6.05
CA ASN A 565 -3.38 14.27 5.01
C ASN A 565 -4.59 13.63 4.33
N GLY A 566 -4.39 13.28 3.06
CA GLY A 566 -5.30 12.46 2.28
C GLY A 566 -5.45 11.03 2.82
N PHE A 567 -6.31 10.26 2.17
CA PHE A 567 -6.43 8.82 2.36
C PHE A 567 -7.04 8.19 1.10
N ARG A 568 -7.03 6.86 1.03
CA ARG A 568 -7.73 6.10 -0.02
C ARG A 568 -8.73 5.17 0.64
N ALA A 569 -10.00 5.23 0.25
CA ALA A 569 -11.04 4.34 0.79
C ALA A 569 -11.25 3.12 -0.12
N LEU A 570 -11.83 2.05 0.44
CA LEU A 570 -12.18 0.84 -0.31
C LEU A 570 -13.15 1.17 -1.47
N SER A 571 -14.19 1.94 -1.20
CA SER A 571 -15.20 2.34 -2.18
C SER A 571 -14.58 3.07 -3.38
N ALA A 572 -13.76 4.09 -3.12
CA ALA A 572 -13.04 4.86 -4.13
C ALA A 572 -12.03 3.99 -4.90
N ASN A 573 -11.32 3.09 -4.21
CA ASN A 573 -10.37 2.19 -4.84
C ASN A 573 -11.05 1.24 -5.83
N ILE A 574 -12.17 0.63 -5.44
CA ILE A 574 -12.96 -0.25 -6.30
C ILE A 574 -13.48 0.52 -7.53
N ALA A 575 -14.02 1.72 -7.33
CA ALA A 575 -14.59 2.51 -8.42
C ALA A 575 -13.55 2.91 -9.48
N VAL A 576 -12.30 3.19 -9.07
CA VAL A 576 -11.23 3.62 -9.98
C VAL A 576 -10.56 2.43 -10.67
N GLU A 577 -10.21 1.39 -9.91
CA GLU A 577 -9.31 0.35 -10.45
C GLU A 577 -10.05 -0.83 -11.08
N LEU A 578 -11.33 -1.05 -10.74
CA LEU A 578 -12.08 -2.19 -11.28
C LEU A 578 -12.27 -2.09 -12.80
N PRO A 579 -12.57 -0.92 -13.40
CA PRO A 579 -12.65 -0.78 -14.86
C PRO A 579 -11.30 -0.99 -15.58
N GLU A 580 -10.18 -0.76 -14.90
CA GLU A 580 -8.83 -0.88 -15.47
C GLU A 580 -8.22 -2.28 -15.24
N ALA A 581 -8.80 -3.07 -14.33
CA ALA A 581 -8.26 -4.37 -13.95
C ALA A 581 -8.53 -5.45 -15.03
N PRO A 582 -7.51 -6.19 -15.48
CA PRO A 582 -7.69 -7.31 -16.41
C PRO A 582 -8.63 -8.37 -15.83
N GLU A 583 -9.64 -8.77 -16.61
CA GLU A 583 -10.62 -9.76 -16.17
C GLU A 583 -9.95 -11.07 -15.74
N GLY A 584 -10.33 -11.59 -14.57
CA GLY A 584 -9.78 -12.82 -14.01
C GLY A 584 -8.36 -12.71 -13.44
N GLY A 585 -7.68 -11.57 -13.61
CA GLY A 585 -6.36 -11.29 -13.04
C GLY A 585 -6.37 -11.15 -11.51
N THR A 586 -5.18 -11.08 -10.91
CA THR A 586 -5.03 -10.99 -9.46
C THR A 586 -5.65 -9.71 -8.90
N LEU A 587 -5.36 -8.56 -9.52
CA LEU A 587 -5.95 -7.27 -9.12
C LEU A 587 -7.48 -7.31 -9.15
N PHE A 588 -8.07 -7.83 -10.22
CA PHE A 588 -9.52 -7.98 -10.36
C PHE A 588 -10.11 -8.78 -9.18
N ARG A 589 -9.53 -9.93 -8.84
CA ARG A 589 -9.97 -10.76 -7.71
C ARG A 589 -9.81 -10.05 -6.36
N VAL A 590 -8.70 -9.32 -6.17
CA VAL A 590 -8.46 -8.56 -4.94
C VAL A 590 -9.45 -7.40 -4.80
N LEU A 591 -9.87 -6.76 -5.89
CA LEU A 591 -10.91 -5.73 -5.87
C LEU A 591 -12.29 -6.31 -5.53
N PHE A 592 -12.62 -7.51 -6.02
CA PHE A 592 -13.82 -8.23 -5.57
C PHE A 592 -13.76 -8.61 -4.09
N LEU A 593 -12.59 -9.03 -3.60
CA LEU A 593 -12.37 -9.24 -2.17
C LEU A 593 -12.54 -7.92 -1.38
N ALA A 594 -12.02 -6.81 -1.88
CA ALA A 594 -12.21 -5.49 -1.28
C ALA A 594 -13.69 -5.11 -1.20
N ALA A 595 -14.47 -5.39 -2.25
CA ALA A 595 -15.92 -5.19 -2.26
C ALA A 595 -16.64 -6.09 -1.24
N LEU A 596 -16.25 -7.37 -1.15
CA LEU A 596 -16.77 -8.30 -0.14
C LEU A 596 -16.43 -7.84 1.29
N LEU A 597 -15.23 -7.32 1.53
CA LEU A 597 -14.84 -6.77 2.83
C LEU A 597 -15.63 -5.52 3.18
N LEU A 598 -15.85 -4.62 2.23
CA LEU A 598 -16.69 -3.43 2.43
C LEU A 598 -18.14 -3.83 2.77
N PHE A 599 -18.68 -4.82 2.04
CA PHE A 599 -19.98 -5.41 2.34
C PHE A 599 -20.02 -6.04 3.74
N LEU A 600 -19.03 -6.85 4.09
CA LEU A 600 -18.98 -7.50 5.40
C LEU A 600 -18.84 -6.47 6.53
N MET A 601 -18.01 -5.45 6.35
CA MET A 601 -17.84 -4.38 7.32
C MET A 601 -19.14 -3.60 7.53
N THR A 602 -19.81 -3.19 6.45
CA THR A 602 -21.11 -2.49 6.55
C THR A 602 -22.18 -3.39 7.17
N PHE A 603 -22.22 -4.67 6.79
CA PHE A 603 -23.14 -5.67 7.36
C PHE A 603 -22.92 -5.86 8.86
N VAL A 604 -21.67 -6.03 9.31
CA VAL A 604 -21.33 -6.18 10.73
C VAL A 604 -21.71 -4.94 11.50
N VAL A 605 -21.38 -3.74 11.00
CA VAL A 605 -21.72 -2.49 11.70
C VAL A 605 -23.23 -2.28 11.77
N ASN A 606 -23.96 -2.54 10.68
CA ASN A 606 -25.43 -2.45 10.68
C ASN A 606 -26.06 -3.50 11.60
N THR A 607 -25.48 -4.68 11.71
CA THR A 607 -25.94 -5.72 12.64
C THR A 607 -25.73 -5.31 14.09
N VAL A 608 -24.53 -4.82 14.42
CA VAL A 608 -24.21 -4.28 15.76
C VAL A 608 -25.14 -3.12 16.09
N ALA A 609 -25.44 -2.25 15.11
CA ALA A 609 -26.39 -1.14 15.27
C ALA A 609 -27.77 -1.64 15.71
N GLU A 610 -28.33 -2.61 14.99
CA GLU A 610 -29.66 -3.13 15.30
C GLU A 610 -29.69 -3.83 16.66
N LEU A 611 -28.63 -4.57 17.02
CA LEU A 611 -28.50 -5.19 18.34
C LEU A 611 -28.50 -4.14 19.47
N VAL A 612 -27.76 -3.03 19.31
CA VAL A 612 -27.74 -1.93 20.28
C VAL A 612 -29.10 -1.25 20.36
N ARG A 613 -29.74 -0.98 19.22
CA ARG A 613 -31.08 -0.38 19.15
C ARG A 613 -32.12 -1.23 19.89
N LEU A 614 -32.13 -2.55 19.67
CA LEU A 614 -33.02 -3.49 20.37
C LEU A 614 -32.77 -3.48 21.89
N ARG A 615 -31.51 -3.40 22.32
CA ARG A 615 -31.16 -3.31 23.73
C ARG A 615 -31.64 -2.01 24.38
N LEU A 616 -31.44 -0.87 23.71
CA LEU A 616 -31.92 0.43 24.16
C LEU A 616 -33.45 0.45 24.26
N ARG A 617 -34.16 -0.06 23.23
CA ARG A 617 -35.62 -0.15 23.24
C ARG A 617 -36.14 -0.99 24.41
N ARG A 618 -35.50 -2.11 24.76
CA ARG A 618 -35.89 -2.90 25.94
C ARG A 618 -35.65 -2.15 27.25
N LYS A 619 -34.52 -1.45 27.38
CA LYS A 619 -34.18 -0.69 28.59
C LYS A 619 -35.17 0.44 28.86
N PHE A 620 -35.61 1.14 27.81
CA PHE A 620 -36.51 2.28 27.89
C PHE A 620 -37.98 1.93 27.66
N ARG A 621 -38.35 0.64 27.55
CA ARG A 621 -39.77 0.20 27.41
C ARG A 621 -40.61 0.47 28.67
N TYR A 622 -39.95 0.65 29.82
CA TYR A 622 -40.58 0.86 31.13
C TYR A 622 -40.69 2.33 31.54
N LEU A 623 -40.15 3.24 30.72
CA LEU A 623 -40.33 4.69 30.78
C LEU A 623 -41.38 5.10 29.74
#